data_AF-A0A7G9NSA9-F1
#
_entry.id   AF-A0A7G9NSA9-F1
#
_cell.length_a   1.000
_cell.length_b   1.000
_cell.length_c   1.000
_cell.angle_alpha   90.00
_cell.angle_beta   90.00
_cell.angle_gamma   90.00
#
_symmetry.space_group_name_H-M   'P 1'
#
loop_
_entity.id
_entity.type
_entity.pdbx_description
1 polymer ?
#
loop_
_entity_poly.entity_id
_entity_poly.type
_entity_poly.pdbx_seq_one_letter_code
_entity_poly.pdbx_strand_id
1 'polypeptide(L)'
;MTNYQHMTIGLMMIAALAMTTVALHAADEPAAAEPAEKPAEAAAAQPAARGAELATRITAVEGIVQVRQAEDQPWQMAKAGMKLNAGAEFRTGPRSKVQFKVGDTQTITLDRLGVIKVVDAIRANGKVTTDLGMKYGRSELKVEAGGLEHESRIHAPGSTLAVRGSAGVLQSDSFTSTAYCTEHEASVEMRDRRFGRVVYIEMPEPVITTDEHGDPIRTAMMSDAYNPQAFGSTPNEQELFASNPDGKFLFDSFLGSGGVDQHRDAASAMAQMNNIYDMVHQDNGGGSMMGSFTSGVLNVSVAFESLAMGSPANVNLILTIPGQGNLGPGMVDPNGVFVHGGNATSTGSGDIVGETIMGSSMTNLPTGTYTAILQNLGTADASILSVQAQGATGGGANQVFAQQAGFTVNSGSSTNINFTVPEMTPPGGT
;
A
#
# COMPACT_ATOMS: atom_id res chain seq x y z
N MET A 1 67.60 -17.23 -47.05
CA MET A 1 67.13 -16.93 -45.67
C MET A 1 65.67 -17.36 -45.59
N THR A 2 65.49 -18.49 -44.89
CA THR A 2 64.31 -19.01 -44.14
C THR A 2 62.91 -18.59 -44.64
N ASN A 3 62.12 -19.37 -45.39
CA ASN A 3 61.56 -20.74 -45.28
C ASN A 3 60.32 -20.93 -44.37
N TYR A 4 59.27 -21.41 -45.05
CA TYR A 4 57.99 -21.98 -44.65
C TYR A 4 58.11 -23.37 -43.96
N GLN A 5 57.01 -23.78 -43.31
CA GLN A 5 56.45 -25.14 -43.14
C GLN A 5 56.54 -25.87 -41.77
N HIS A 6 55.48 -26.67 -41.55
CA HIS A 6 55.24 -27.76 -40.59
C HIS A 6 54.65 -27.33 -39.22
N MET A 7 53.66 -28.01 -38.60
CA MET A 7 53.27 -29.42 -38.71
C MET A 7 51.86 -29.69 -38.09
N THR A 8 50.90 -30.06 -38.92
CA THR A 8 50.20 -31.36 -38.99
C THR A 8 50.25 -32.35 -37.80
N ILE A 9 49.04 -32.75 -37.33
CA ILE A 9 48.57 -34.10 -36.87
C ILE A 9 49.11 -34.72 -35.56
N GLY A 10 48.17 -35.18 -34.72
CA GLY A 10 48.42 -36.13 -33.61
C GLY A 10 47.14 -36.65 -32.94
N LEU A 11 46.41 -37.51 -33.64
CA LEU A 11 45.34 -38.39 -33.12
C LEU A 11 45.97 -39.64 -32.45
N MET A 12 45.21 -40.31 -31.56
CA MET A 12 45.40 -41.66 -30.97
C MET A 12 46.33 -41.77 -29.73
N MET A 13 46.13 -42.62 -28.72
CA MET A 13 45.06 -43.51 -28.20
C MET A 13 45.68 -44.21 -26.94
N ILE A 14 44.88 -44.91 -26.10
CA ILE A 14 45.28 -46.01 -25.14
C ILE A 14 45.80 -45.52 -23.76
N ALA A 15 45.47 -46.03 -22.56
CA ALA A 15 44.75 -47.21 -22.02
C ALA A 15 44.32 -46.92 -20.57
N ALA A 16 43.11 -47.30 -20.17
CA ALA A 16 42.78 -48.37 -19.20
C ALA A 16 43.31 -48.25 -17.75
N LEU A 17 42.39 -48.05 -16.79
CA LEU A 17 42.28 -48.95 -15.62
C LEU A 17 40.89 -48.84 -14.97
N ALA A 18 40.28 -50.01 -14.75
CA ALA A 18 38.99 -50.25 -14.14
C ALA A 18 39.06 -50.26 -12.61
N MET A 19 37.96 -49.91 -11.92
CA MET A 19 37.49 -50.58 -10.69
C MET A 19 35.99 -50.37 -10.47
N THR A 20 35.23 -51.35 -10.95
CA THR A 20 34.30 -52.19 -10.16
C THR A 20 33.67 -51.59 -8.90
N THR A 21 32.36 -51.33 -8.95
CA THR A 21 31.43 -51.62 -7.85
C THR A 21 30.09 -52.08 -8.42
N VAL A 22 29.89 -53.39 -8.41
CA VAL A 22 28.62 -54.05 -8.71
C VAL A 22 27.83 -54.07 -7.41
N ALA A 23 26.79 -53.23 -7.30
CA ALA A 23 25.79 -53.38 -6.27
C ALA A 23 24.78 -54.44 -6.73
N LEU A 24 24.81 -55.59 -6.05
CA LEU A 24 23.75 -56.59 -6.07
C LEU A 24 22.44 -55.94 -5.62
N HIS A 25 21.57 -55.58 -6.57
CA HIS A 25 20.15 -55.48 -6.28
C HIS A 25 19.55 -56.86 -6.50
N ALA A 26 19.11 -57.47 -5.40
CA ALA A 26 18.33 -58.68 -5.42
C ALA A 26 17.11 -58.46 -6.32
N ALA A 27 16.95 -59.35 -7.30
CA ALA A 27 15.75 -59.46 -8.08
C ALA A 27 14.63 -59.92 -7.14
N ASP A 28 13.76 -58.99 -6.77
CA ASP A 28 12.45 -59.33 -6.26
C ASP A 28 11.69 -60.04 -7.38
N GLU A 29 11.29 -61.28 -7.12
CA GLU A 29 10.43 -62.06 -8.00
C GLU A 29 9.15 -61.25 -8.27
N PRO A 30 8.73 -61.07 -9.53
CA PRO A 30 7.44 -60.48 -9.82
C PRO A 30 6.37 -61.46 -9.34
N ALA A 31 5.83 -61.19 -8.15
CA ALA A 31 4.62 -61.82 -7.66
C ALA A 31 3.58 -61.74 -8.78
N ALA A 32 3.11 -62.92 -9.20
CA ALA A 32 2.06 -63.06 -10.18
C ALA A 32 0.90 -62.14 -9.80
N ALA A 33 0.67 -61.12 -10.64
CA ALA A 33 -0.38 -60.15 -10.45
C ALA A 33 -1.71 -60.89 -10.29
N GLU A 34 -2.30 -60.81 -9.10
CA GLU A 34 -3.70 -61.12 -8.91
C GLU A 34 -4.52 -60.36 -9.96
N PRO A 35 -5.58 -60.97 -10.54
CA PRO A 35 -6.46 -60.28 -11.46
C PRO A 35 -6.96 -59.01 -10.79
N ALA A 36 -6.53 -57.85 -11.30
CA ALA A 36 -6.97 -56.56 -10.81
C ALA A 36 -8.51 -56.55 -10.79
N GLU A 37 -9.09 -56.54 -9.58
CA GLU A 37 -10.50 -56.30 -9.40
C GLU A 37 -10.84 -55.01 -10.15
N LYS A 38 -11.74 -55.14 -11.13
CA LYS A 38 -12.30 -54.04 -11.90
C LYS A 38 -12.60 -52.88 -10.94
N PRO A 39 -11.98 -51.69 -11.09
CA PRO A 39 -12.18 -50.58 -10.19
C PRO A 39 -13.67 -50.40 -9.96
N ALA A 40 -14.10 -50.59 -8.71
CA ALA A 40 -15.47 -50.38 -8.31
C ALA A 40 -15.82 -48.96 -8.75
N GLU A 41 -16.77 -48.86 -9.70
CA GLU A 41 -17.29 -47.62 -10.24
C GLU A 41 -17.74 -46.78 -9.04
N ALA A 42 -16.90 -45.80 -8.68
CA ALA A 42 -17.11 -44.97 -7.52
C ALA A 42 -18.48 -44.32 -7.68
N ALA A 43 -19.44 -44.76 -6.85
CA ALA A 43 -20.80 -44.29 -6.88
C ALA A 43 -20.75 -42.76 -6.90
N ALA A 44 -21.19 -42.16 -8.00
CA ALA A 44 -21.17 -40.73 -8.19
C ALA A 44 -21.83 -40.08 -6.97
N ALA A 45 -21.02 -39.38 -6.17
CA ALA A 45 -21.48 -38.76 -4.95
C ALA A 45 -22.69 -37.89 -5.31
N GLN A 46 -23.86 -38.30 -4.83
CA GLN A 46 -25.10 -37.59 -5.09
C GLN A 46 -24.89 -36.15 -4.58
N PRO A 47 -25.03 -35.13 -5.44
CA PRO A 47 -24.71 -33.76 -5.07
C PRO A 47 -25.50 -33.42 -3.82
N ALA A 48 -24.78 -33.06 -2.75
CA ALA A 48 -25.37 -32.68 -1.48
C ALA A 48 -26.48 -31.64 -1.75
N ALA A 49 -27.65 -31.84 -1.13
CA ALA A 49 -28.81 -30.98 -1.36
C ALA A 49 -28.40 -29.51 -1.24
N ARG A 50 -28.43 -28.79 -2.37
CA ARG A 50 -28.09 -27.37 -2.45
C ARG A 50 -29.11 -26.64 -1.56
N GLY A 51 -28.62 -25.84 -0.61
CA GLY A 51 -29.49 -25.14 0.35
C GLY A 51 -30.46 -24.17 -0.32
N ALA A 52 -31.30 -23.52 0.48
CA ALA A 52 -32.26 -22.55 -0.05
C ALA A 52 -31.54 -21.30 -0.57
N GLU A 53 -31.76 -20.96 -1.85
CA GLU A 53 -31.24 -19.73 -2.44
C GLU A 53 -31.87 -18.50 -1.77
N LEU A 54 -31.03 -17.50 -1.46
CA LEU A 54 -31.43 -16.24 -0.85
C LEU A 54 -31.59 -15.16 -1.92
N ALA A 55 -32.73 -14.48 -1.90
CA ALA A 55 -32.96 -13.34 -2.77
C ALA A 55 -32.13 -12.13 -2.30
N THR A 56 -31.60 -11.39 -3.28
CA THR A 56 -30.97 -10.08 -3.09
C THR A 56 -32.02 -8.98 -3.30
N ARG A 57 -32.06 -7.97 -2.43
CA ARG A 57 -32.96 -6.82 -2.56
C ARG A 57 -32.20 -5.51 -2.50
N ILE A 58 -32.41 -4.65 -3.48
CA ILE A 58 -31.85 -3.28 -3.47
C ILE A 58 -32.58 -2.45 -2.40
N THR A 59 -31.85 -1.86 -1.46
CA THR A 59 -32.41 -1.02 -0.38
C THR A 59 -32.29 0.46 -0.70
N ALA A 60 -31.18 0.89 -1.30
CA ALA A 60 -30.94 2.29 -1.67
C ALA A 60 -30.16 2.41 -2.98
N VAL A 61 -30.44 3.48 -3.72
CA VAL A 61 -29.78 3.82 -5.00
C VAL A 61 -29.50 5.31 -5.00
N GLU A 62 -28.26 5.67 -5.28
CA GLU A 62 -27.80 7.05 -5.47
C GLU A 62 -27.04 7.16 -6.80
N GLY A 63 -27.38 8.17 -7.61
CA GLY A 63 -26.74 8.38 -8.91
C GLY A 63 -27.14 7.38 -9.99
N ILE A 64 -26.19 7.03 -10.86
CA ILE A 64 -26.40 6.13 -12.00
C ILE A 64 -25.98 4.72 -11.60
N VAL A 65 -26.97 3.87 -11.33
CA VAL A 65 -26.76 2.47 -11.00
C VAL A 65 -27.52 1.60 -11.98
N GLN A 66 -26.83 0.62 -12.54
CA GLN A 66 -27.39 -0.37 -13.43
C GLN A 66 -27.27 -1.77 -12.82
N VAL A 67 -28.25 -2.62 -13.13
CA VAL A 67 -28.26 -4.03 -12.75
C VAL A 67 -28.61 -4.89 -13.95
N ARG A 68 -28.12 -6.12 -13.95
CA ARG A 68 -28.61 -7.20 -14.84
C ARG A 68 -28.83 -8.45 -14.02
N GLN A 69 -29.85 -9.22 -14.36
CA GLN A 69 -30.22 -10.44 -13.60
C GLN A 69 -29.27 -11.61 -13.84
N ALA A 70 -28.66 -11.65 -15.03
CA ALA A 70 -27.65 -12.62 -15.41
C ALA A 70 -26.71 -11.96 -16.42
N GLU A 71 -25.60 -12.64 -16.72
CA GLU A 71 -24.52 -12.12 -17.56
C GLU A 71 -24.93 -11.89 -19.03
N ASP A 72 -25.93 -12.60 -19.51
CA ASP A 72 -26.51 -12.50 -20.85
C ASP A 72 -27.64 -11.46 -20.95
N GLN A 73 -28.17 -11.00 -19.80
CA GLN A 73 -29.28 -10.06 -19.76
C GLN A 73 -28.80 -8.61 -19.95
N PRO A 74 -29.62 -7.74 -20.58
CA PRO A 74 -29.29 -6.34 -20.76
C PRO A 74 -29.24 -5.61 -19.41
N TRP A 75 -28.37 -4.61 -19.33
CA TRP A 75 -28.32 -3.69 -18.19
C TRP A 75 -29.60 -2.84 -18.13
N GLN A 76 -30.23 -2.79 -16.97
CA GLN A 76 -31.38 -1.94 -16.67
C GLN A 76 -31.07 -1.03 -15.48
N MET A 77 -31.76 0.10 -15.38
CA MET A 77 -31.58 1.02 -14.24
C MET A 77 -32.07 0.39 -12.94
N ALA A 78 -31.24 0.45 -11.90
CA ALA A 78 -31.57 -0.05 -10.58
C ALA A 78 -32.63 0.82 -9.90
N LYS A 79 -33.51 0.19 -9.13
CA LYS A 79 -34.47 0.88 -8.25
C LYS A 79 -34.51 0.19 -6.89
N ALA A 80 -34.70 0.97 -5.83
CA ALA A 80 -34.96 0.43 -4.51
C ALA A 80 -36.18 -0.52 -4.54
N GLY A 81 -36.08 -1.63 -3.81
CA GLY A 81 -37.09 -2.69 -3.78
C GLY A 81 -36.96 -3.76 -4.87
N MET A 82 -36.12 -3.57 -5.89
CA MET A 82 -35.86 -4.61 -6.90
C MET A 82 -35.30 -5.88 -6.25
N LYS A 83 -35.90 -7.02 -6.60
CA LYS A 83 -35.43 -8.35 -6.20
C LYS A 83 -34.61 -8.98 -7.31
N LEU A 84 -33.46 -9.52 -6.93
CA LEU A 84 -32.47 -10.13 -7.81
C LEU A 84 -32.08 -11.49 -7.22
N ASN A 85 -31.74 -12.45 -8.09
CA ASN A 85 -31.30 -13.77 -7.66
C ASN A 85 -29.76 -13.84 -7.71
N ALA A 86 -29.19 -14.98 -7.28
CA ALA A 86 -27.80 -15.29 -7.58
C ALA A 86 -27.55 -15.21 -9.11
N GLY A 87 -26.34 -14.79 -9.48
CA GLY A 87 -25.94 -14.45 -10.85
C GLY A 87 -26.14 -12.99 -11.23
N ALA A 88 -26.88 -12.21 -10.42
CA ALA A 88 -27.10 -10.80 -10.70
C ALA A 88 -25.82 -9.96 -10.57
N GLU A 89 -25.71 -8.95 -11.42
CA GLU A 89 -24.58 -8.04 -11.45
C GLU A 89 -25.03 -6.59 -11.30
N PHE A 90 -24.23 -5.82 -10.57
CA PHE A 90 -24.43 -4.40 -10.31
C PHE A 90 -23.28 -3.61 -10.89
N ARG A 91 -23.59 -2.43 -11.42
CA ARG A 91 -22.62 -1.46 -11.93
C ARG A 91 -23.00 -0.07 -11.46
N THR A 92 -22.04 0.66 -10.90
CA THR A 92 -22.23 2.05 -10.48
C THR A 92 -21.42 3.00 -11.39
N GLY A 93 -21.98 4.18 -11.65
CA GLY A 93 -21.31 5.27 -12.37
C GLY A 93 -20.44 6.16 -11.47
N PRO A 94 -19.92 7.28 -12.02
CA PRO A 94 -19.31 8.33 -11.22
C PRO A 94 -20.29 8.86 -10.17
N ARG A 95 -19.81 9.12 -8.95
CA ARG A 95 -20.61 9.66 -7.82
C ARG A 95 -21.91 8.87 -7.58
N SER A 96 -21.87 7.56 -7.79
CA SER A 96 -23.03 6.68 -7.63
C SER A 96 -22.76 5.66 -6.54
N LYS A 97 -23.82 5.19 -5.91
CA LYS A 97 -23.78 4.23 -4.80
C LYS A 97 -25.01 3.34 -4.83
N VAL A 98 -24.85 2.06 -4.53
CA VAL A 98 -25.97 1.13 -4.35
C VAL A 98 -25.80 0.37 -3.06
N GLN A 99 -26.90 0.24 -2.32
CA GLN A 99 -26.98 -0.64 -1.17
C GLN A 99 -27.99 -1.73 -1.46
N PHE A 100 -27.63 -2.97 -1.16
CA PHE A 100 -28.52 -4.12 -1.29
C PHE A 100 -28.34 -5.09 -0.13
N LYS A 101 -29.41 -5.80 0.22
CA LYS A 101 -29.40 -6.87 1.22
C LYS A 101 -29.41 -8.24 0.56
N VAL A 102 -28.63 -9.18 1.10
CA VAL A 102 -28.69 -10.60 0.76
C VAL A 102 -29.38 -11.32 1.92
N GLY A 103 -30.59 -11.82 1.68
CA GLY A 103 -31.48 -12.20 2.79
C GLY A 103 -31.81 -11.01 3.69
N ASP A 104 -31.89 -11.25 5.00
CA ASP A 104 -32.29 -10.22 5.97
C ASP A 104 -31.10 -9.62 6.74
N THR A 105 -29.97 -10.35 6.82
CA THR A 105 -28.88 -10.07 7.76
C THR A 105 -27.64 -9.44 7.13
N GLN A 106 -27.45 -9.54 5.82
CA GLN A 106 -26.27 -9.00 5.16
C GLN A 106 -26.61 -7.77 4.35
N THR A 107 -25.87 -6.68 4.56
CA THR A 107 -25.97 -5.44 3.81
C THR A 107 -24.67 -5.20 3.07
N ILE A 108 -24.75 -5.07 1.76
CA ILE A 108 -23.63 -4.78 0.88
C ILE A 108 -23.83 -3.37 0.33
N THR A 109 -22.78 -2.57 0.41
CA THR A 109 -22.71 -1.24 -0.19
C THR A 109 -21.63 -1.24 -1.25
N LEU A 110 -22.00 -0.95 -2.49
CA LEU A 110 -21.08 -0.74 -3.60
C LEU A 110 -20.99 0.76 -3.92
N ASP A 111 -19.80 1.31 -3.82
CA ASP A 111 -19.54 2.73 -4.07
C ASP A 111 -19.28 3.03 -5.57
N ARG A 112 -18.79 4.23 -5.85
CA ARG A 112 -18.56 4.78 -7.20
C ARG A 112 -17.71 3.86 -8.07
N LEU A 113 -18.04 3.81 -9.37
CA LEU A 113 -17.26 3.12 -10.41
C LEU A 113 -16.96 1.65 -10.06
N GLY A 114 -17.89 0.94 -9.46
CA GLY A 114 -17.75 -0.45 -9.07
C GLY A 114 -18.57 -1.40 -9.92
N VAL A 115 -18.11 -2.64 -10.04
CA VAL A 115 -18.87 -3.75 -10.62
C VAL A 115 -18.74 -4.97 -9.71
N ILE A 116 -19.87 -5.47 -9.22
CA ILE A 116 -19.95 -6.66 -8.37
C ILE A 116 -21.03 -7.63 -8.86
N LYS A 117 -20.75 -8.93 -8.78
CA LYS A 117 -21.64 -10.05 -9.09
C LYS A 117 -21.98 -10.79 -7.81
N VAL A 118 -23.24 -11.12 -7.61
CA VAL A 118 -23.64 -12.09 -6.57
C VAL A 118 -23.42 -13.47 -7.18
N VAL A 119 -22.33 -14.14 -6.84
CA VAL A 119 -21.99 -15.46 -7.39
C VAL A 119 -22.90 -16.51 -6.78
N ASP A 120 -22.99 -16.50 -5.45
CA ASP A 120 -23.80 -17.44 -4.71
C ASP A 120 -24.36 -16.81 -3.42
N ALA A 121 -25.54 -17.23 -3.02
CA ALA A 121 -26.21 -16.77 -1.81
C ALA A 121 -27.14 -17.88 -1.31
N ILE A 122 -26.64 -18.74 -0.42
CA ILE A 122 -27.33 -19.94 0.03
C ILE A 122 -27.47 -19.95 1.55
N ARG A 123 -28.64 -20.40 2.02
CA ARG A 123 -28.87 -20.79 3.42
C ARG A 123 -28.95 -22.31 3.52
N ALA A 124 -28.02 -22.92 4.24
CA ALA A 124 -27.97 -24.36 4.50
C ALA A 124 -27.53 -24.63 5.94
N ASN A 125 -28.18 -25.57 6.63
CA ASN A 125 -27.76 -26.05 7.95
C ASN A 125 -27.55 -24.94 9.00
N GLY A 126 -28.41 -23.90 9.01
CA GLY A 126 -28.26 -22.76 9.94
C GLY A 126 -27.12 -21.80 9.61
N LYS A 127 -26.45 -22.00 8.47
CA LYS A 127 -25.37 -21.17 7.96
C LYS A 127 -25.80 -20.43 6.70
N VAL A 128 -25.45 -19.15 6.63
CA VAL A 128 -25.64 -18.32 5.43
C VAL A 128 -24.28 -18.12 4.78
N THR A 129 -24.14 -18.67 3.58
CA THR A 129 -22.95 -18.49 2.75
C THR A 129 -23.26 -17.51 1.64
N THR A 130 -22.41 -16.49 1.49
CA THR A 130 -22.55 -15.49 0.43
C THR A 130 -21.22 -15.28 -0.26
N ASP A 131 -21.24 -15.38 -1.57
CA ASP A 131 -20.07 -15.24 -2.42
C ASP A 131 -20.31 -14.11 -3.44
N LEU A 132 -19.43 -13.12 -3.41
CA LEU A 132 -19.48 -11.93 -4.25
C LEU A 132 -18.23 -11.86 -5.13
N GLY A 133 -18.42 -11.72 -6.44
CA GLY A 133 -17.34 -11.48 -7.40
C GLY A 133 -17.26 -10.00 -7.76
N MET A 134 -16.29 -9.28 -7.22
CA MET A 134 -15.99 -7.91 -7.60
C MET A 134 -14.99 -7.87 -8.75
N LYS A 135 -15.34 -7.19 -9.85
CA LYS A 135 -14.41 -6.97 -10.97
C LYS A 135 -13.45 -5.83 -10.67
N TYR A 136 -13.99 -4.73 -10.14
CA TYR A 136 -13.28 -3.54 -9.67
C TYR A 136 -14.24 -2.70 -8.81
N GLY A 137 -13.71 -1.80 -8.00
CA GLY A 137 -14.47 -0.84 -7.19
C GLY A 137 -14.18 -0.95 -5.70
N ARG A 138 -15.06 -0.33 -4.90
CA ARG A 138 -15.04 -0.41 -3.44
C ARG A 138 -16.38 -0.94 -2.95
N SER A 139 -16.33 -2.00 -2.15
CA SER A 139 -17.50 -2.60 -1.52
C SER A 139 -17.30 -2.72 -0.02
N GLU A 140 -18.30 -2.29 0.73
CA GLU A 140 -18.43 -2.53 2.16
C GLU A 140 -19.47 -3.63 2.37
N LEU A 141 -19.11 -4.62 3.18
CA LEU A 141 -20.00 -5.69 3.60
C LEU A 141 -20.20 -5.57 5.11
N LYS A 142 -21.46 -5.48 5.51
CA LYS A 142 -21.90 -5.50 6.90
C LYS A 142 -22.80 -6.70 7.13
N VAL A 143 -22.51 -7.48 8.16
CA VAL A 143 -23.30 -8.63 8.59
C VAL A 143 -23.88 -8.33 9.96
N GLU A 144 -25.20 -8.28 10.03
CA GLU A 144 -25.93 -8.14 11.28
C GLU A 144 -25.94 -9.48 12.03
N ALA A 145 -25.73 -9.46 13.34
CA ALA A 145 -25.76 -10.64 14.20
C ALA A 145 -27.20 -11.20 14.31
N GLY A 146 -27.58 -12.07 13.38
CA GLY A 146 -28.92 -12.66 13.30
C GLY A 146 -29.08 -14.02 13.99
N GLY A 147 -28.13 -14.41 14.84
CA GLY A 147 -28.11 -15.75 15.47
C GLY A 147 -27.83 -16.90 14.49
N LEU A 148 -27.44 -16.59 13.25
CA LEU A 148 -27.01 -17.56 12.24
C LEU A 148 -25.50 -17.44 12.03
N GLU A 149 -24.86 -18.55 11.68
CA GLU A 149 -23.46 -18.50 11.25
C GLU A 149 -23.39 -17.85 9.87
N HIS A 150 -22.51 -16.86 9.72
CA HIS A 150 -22.31 -16.16 8.46
C HIS A 150 -20.91 -16.44 7.93
N GLU A 151 -20.84 -16.84 6.65
CA GLU A 151 -19.61 -16.94 5.91
C GLU A 151 -19.76 -16.15 4.62
N SER A 152 -19.09 -15.01 4.55
CA SER A 152 -19.20 -14.13 3.39
C SER A 152 -17.83 -13.91 2.77
N ARG A 153 -17.76 -14.00 1.44
CA ARG A 153 -16.54 -13.82 0.67
C ARG A 153 -16.73 -12.80 -0.43
N ILE A 154 -15.72 -11.96 -0.64
CA ILE A 154 -15.63 -11.04 -1.77
C ILE A 154 -14.35 -11.34 -2.54
N HIS A 155 -14.49 -11.88 -3.74
CA HIS A 155 -13.39 -12.13 -4.66
C HIS A 155 -13.15 -10.91 -5.54
N ALA A 156 -11.93 -10.41 -5.55
CA ALA A 156 -11.43 -9.43 -6.52
C ALA A 156 -10.26 -10.03 -7.33
N PRO A 157 -9.86 -9.44 -8.46
CA PRO A 157 -8.84 -10.04 -9.33
C PRO A 157 -7.52 -10.38 -8.63
N GLY A 158 -7.10 -9.57 -7.64
CA GLY A 158 -5.87 -9.78 -6.88
C GLY A 158 -6.06 -10.39 -5.48
N SER A 159 -7.27 -10.40 -4.94
CA SER A 159 -7.49 -10.65 -3.52
C SER A 159 -8.82 -11.31 -3.21
N THR A 160 -8.91 -11.97 -2.07
CA THR A 160 -10.19 -12.43 -1.50
C THR A 160 -10.33 -11.88 -0.09
N LEU A 161 -11.44 -11.21 0.18
CA LEU A 161 -11.87 -10.83 1.51
C LEU A 161 -12.82 -11.90 2.04
N ALA A 162 -12.48 -12.54 3.16
CA ALA A 162 -13.41 -13.36 3.91
C ALA A 162 -13.81 -12.63 5.19
N VAL A 163 -15.10 -12.42 5.36
CA VAL A 163 -15.68 -11.74 6.53
C VAL A 163 -16.48 -12.76 7.33
N ARG A 164 -16.09 -12.90 8.60
CA ARG A 164 -16.84 -13.66 9.61
C ARG A 164 -17.17 -12.69 10.75
N GLY A 165 -18.43 -12.28 10.84
CA GLY A 165 -18.86 -11.26 11.78
C GLY A 165 -19.10 -9.91 11.12
N SER A 166 -18.83 -8.83 11.84
CA SER A 166 -19.60 -7.58 11.76
C SER A 166 -19.44 -6.75 10.47
N ALA A 167 -18.26 -6.25 10.12
CA ALA A 167 -18.09 -5.46 8.90
C ALA A 167 -16.67 -5.47 8.32
N GLY A 168 -16.57 -5.46 6.99
CA GLY A 168 -15.30 -5.36 6.27
C GLY A 168 -15.45 -4.60 4.96
N VAL A 169 -14.40 -3.88 4.57
CA VAL A 169 -14.34 -3.17 3.29
C VAL A 169 -13.26 -3.79 2.42
N LEU A 170 -13.60 -4.05 1.16
CA LEU A 170 -12.65 -4.39 0.11
C LEU A 170 -12.67 -3.29 -0.94
N GLN A 171 -11.50 -2.73 -1.21
CA GLN A 171 -11.25 -1.87 -2.35
C GLN A 171 -10.31 -2.61 -3.30
N SER A 172 -10.68 -2.68 -4.58
CA SER A 172 -9.81 -3.23 -5.62
C SER A 172 -9.87 -2.35 -6.84
N ASP A 173 -8.69 -1.87 -7.23
CA ASP A 173 -8.47 -1.26 -8.53
C ASP A 173 -7.78 -2.27 -9.47
N SER A 174 -7.35 -1.82 -10.65
CA SER A 174 -6.73 -2.72 -11.64
C SER A 174 -5.36 -3.28 -11.19
N PHE A 175 -4.73 -2.67 -10.18
CA PHE A 175 -3.35 -2.89 -9.80
C PHE A 175 -3.17 -3.25 -8.33
N THR A 176 -4.06 -2.83 -7.43
CA THR A 176 -3.95 -3.09 -6.01
C THR A 176 -5.29 -3.47 -5.41
N SER A 177 -5.22 -4.23 -4.33
CA SER A 177 -6.36 -4.51 -3.47
C SER A 177 -6.00 -4.12 -2.05
N THR A 178 -6.93 -3.47 -1.36
CA THR A 178 -6.79 -3.10 0.04
C THR A 178 -8.03 -3.55 0.77
N ALA A 179 -7.84 -4.18 1.93
CA ALA A 179 -8.93 -4.52 2.83
C ALA A 179 -8.71 -3.84 4.18
N TYR A 180 -9.80 -3.41 4.80
CA TYR A 180 -9.78 -2.90 6.18
C TYR A 180 -11.05 -3.32 6.92
N CYS A 181 -10.89 -3.53 8.22
CA CYS A 181 -12.00 -3.77 9.14
C CYS A 181 -12.55 -2.42 9.63
N THR A 182 -13.86 -2.26 9.72
CA THR A 182 -14.50 -1.00 10.13
C THR A 182 -15.14 -1.06 11.52
N GLU A 183 -15.27 -2.26 12.11
CA GLU A 183 -15.92 -2.46 13.40
C GLU A 183 -15.05 -3.34 14.31
N HIS A 184 -15.01 -2.99 15.60
CA HIS A 184 -14.09 -3.53 16.60
C HIS A 184 -14.21 -5.05 16.90
N GLU A 185 -15.26 -5.71 16.42
CA GLU A 185 -15.55 -7.12 16.72
C GLU A 185 -15.46 -8.04 15.48
N ALA A 186 -14.93 -7.54 14.36
CA ALA A 186 -14.82 -8.31 13.13
C ALA A 186 -13.45 -8.98 12.99
N SER A 187 -13.49 -10.28 12.65
CA SER A 187 -12.36 -11.00 12.08
C SER A 187 -12.43 -10.92 10.56
N VAL A 188 -11.38 -10.38 9.95
CA VAL A 188 -11.29 -10.23 8.50
C VAL A 188 -10.02 -10.93 8.03
N GLU A 189 -10.19 -11.89 7.12
CA GLU A 189 -9.06 -12.56 6.46
C GLU A 189 -8.97 -12.07 5.02
N MET A 190 -7.83 -11.47 4.67
CA MET A 190 -7.51 -11.11 3.30
C MET A 190 -6.46 -12.07 2.75
N ARG A 191 -6.76 -12.74 1.64
CA ARG A 191 -5.79 -13.51 0.87
C ARG A 191 -5.41 -12.74 -0.38
N ASP A 192 -4.15 -12.33 -0.49
CA ASP A 192 -3.59 -11.80 -1.73
C ASP A 192 -3.06 -12.96 -2.58
N ARG A 193 -3.62 -13.12 -3.78
CA ARG A 193 -3.27 -14.23 -4.68
C ARG A 193 -1.94 -14.01 -5.39
N ARG A 194 -1.51 -12.76 -5.57
CA ARG A 194 -0.27 -12.42 -6.27
C ARG A 194 0.94 -12.71 -5.39
N PHE A 195 0.85 -12.35 -4.11
CA PHE A 195 1.95 -12.54 -3.17
C PHE A 195 1.80 -13.82 -2.33
N GLY A 196 0.68 -14.55 -2.46
CA GLY A 196 0.38 -15.72 -1.62
C GLY A 196 0.25 -15.37 -0.13
N ARG A 197 0.11 -14.07 0.19
CA ARG A 197 0.09 -13.56 1.55
C ARG A 197 -1.33 -13.64 2.10
N VAL A 198 -1.45 -14.20 3.30
CA VAL A 198 -2.68 -14.13 4.08
C VAL A 198 -2.46 -13.10 5.18
N VAL A 199 -3.28 -12.06 5.19
CA VAL A 199 -3.31 -11.05 6.25
C VAL A 199 -4.56 -11.32 7.07
N TYR A 200 -4.37 -11.71 8.32
CA TYR A 200 -5.43 -11.81 9.31
C TYR A 200 -5.48 -10.49 10.06
N ILE A 201 -6.63 -9.83 10.05
CA ILE A 201 -6.91 -8.65 10.85
C ILE A 201 -7.93 -9.10 11.91
N GLU A 202 -7.41 -9.46 13.08
CA GLU A 202 -8.21 -9.58 14.29
C GLU A 202 -8.08 -8.26 15.04
N MET A 203 -9.20 -7.56 15.22
CA MET A 203 -9.22 -6.45 16.17
C MET A 203 -9.24 -7.03 17.59
N PRO A 204 -8.45 -6.47 18.53
CA PRO A 204 -8.45 -6.96 19.90
C PRO A 204 -9.89 -6.89 20.45
N GLU A 205 -10.32 -7.95 21.14
CA GLU A 205 -11.60 -7.95 21.85
C GLU A 205 -11.71 -6.69 22.71
N PRO A 206 -12.87 -6.01 22.75
CA PRO A 206 -13.07 -4.93 23.70
C PRO A 206 -12.80 -5.50 25.10
N VAL A 207 -11.79 -4.95 25.79
CA VAL A 207 -11.51 -5.32 27.17
C VAL A 207 -12.77 -4.97 27.98
N ILE A 208 -13.51 -5.98 28.39
CA ILE A 208 -14.65 -5.81 29.29
C ILE A 208 -14.06 -5.37 30.63
N THR A 209 -14.02 -4.06 30.89
CA THR A 209 -13.73 -3.57 32.25
C THR A 209 -14.93 -3.91 33.12
N THR A 210 -14.74 -4.87 34.02
CA THR A 210 -15.67 -5.13 35.12
C THR A 210 -15.45 -4.09 36.22
N ASP A 211 -15.81 -2.84 35.99
CA ASP A 211 -15.90 -1.84 37.05
C ASP A 211 -17.36 -1.61 37.46
N GLU A 212 -17.62 -1.78 38.76
CA GLU A 212 -18.95 -1.89 39.37
C GLU A 212 -19.71 -0.55 39.45
N HIS A 213 -19.37 0.44 38.62
CA HIS A 213 -20.00 1.76 38.64
C HIS A 213 -20.89 1.91 37.40
N GLY A 214 -22.13 1.46 37.57
CA GLY A 214 -23.14 1.27 36.52
C GLY A 214 -23.63 2.52 35.81
N ASP A 215 -22.83 3.02 34.87
CA ASP A 215 -23.32 3.76 33.71
C ASP A 215 -22.41 3.52 32.49
N PRO A 216 -22.70 2.53 31.64
CA PRO A 216 -21.88 2.22 30.47
C PRO A 216 -21.82 3.37 29.47
N ILE A 217 -22.79 4.28 29.45
CA ILE A 217 -22.76 5.47 28.59
C ILE A 217 -21.79 6.51 29.17
N ARG A 218 -21.69 6.62 30.51
CA ARG A 218 -20.79 7.57 31.16
C ARG A 218 -19.34 7.10 31.14
N THR A 219 -19.08 5.81 31.25
CA THR A 219 -17.74 5.23 31.06
C THR A 219 -17.31 5.32 29.60
N ALA A 220 -18.21 5.05 28.64
CA ALA A 220 -17.95 5.28 27.21
C ALA A 220 -17.73 6.77 26.92
N MET A 221 -18.51 7.70 27.48
CA MET A 221 -18.31 9.14 27.28
C MET A 221 -17.06 9.70 27.97
N MET A 222 -16.58 9.08 29.06
CA MET A 222 -15.32 9.47 29.72
C MET A 222 -14.09 8.82 29.07
N SER A 223 -14.24 7.66 28.41
CA SER A 223 -13.19 7.06 27.58
C SER A 223 -13.15 7.63 26.15
N ASP A 224 -14.28 8.13 25.64
CA ASP A 224 -14.44 8.61 24.25
C ASP A 224 -14.34 10.13 24.10
N ALA A 225 -13.51 10.77 24.91
CA ALA A 225 -12.81 11.97 24.46
C ALA A 225 -11.48 11.60 23.77
N TYR A 226 -11.46 10.50 23.03
CA TYR A 226 -10.36 10.20 22.12
C TYR A 226 -10.60 10.96 20.81
N ASN A 227 -10.16 12.21 20.78
CA ASN A 227 -10.06 12.98 19.54
C ASN A 227 -8.77 12.54 18.82
N PRO A 228 -8.84 11.77 17.72
CA PRO A 228 -7.65 11.32 17.00
C PRO A 228 -6.87 12.48 16.34
N GLN A 229 -7.35 13.73 16.42
CA GLN A 229 -6.63 14.92 15.96
C GLN A 229 -5.94 15.73 17.08
N ALA A 230 -6.06 15.32 18.35
CA ALA A 230 -5.45 16.02 19.47
C ALA A 230 -3.98 15.61 19.74
N PHE A 231 -3.51 14.50 19.16
CA PHE A 231 -2.08 14.17 19.16
C PHE A 231 -1.39 14.91 18.01
N GLY A 232 -0.66 15.96 18.37
CA GLY A 232 0.22 16.70 17.45
C GLY A 232 -0.26 18.09 17.04
N SER A 233 -1.47 18.52 17.42
CA SER A 233 -1.94 19.88 17.16
C SER A 233 -1.29 20.88 18.12
N THR A 234 -0.69 21.92 17.55
CA THR A 234 -0.09 23.03 18.30
C THR A 234 -1.18 23.84 19.03
N PRO A 235 -0.85 24.57 20.10
CA PRO A 235 -1.83 25.41 20.82
C PRO A 235 -2.62 26.37 19.91
N ASN A 236 -2.01 26.85 18.83
CA ASN A 236 -2.64 27.75 17.87
C ASN A 236 -3.66 27.04 16.96
N GLU A 237 -3.45 25.76 16.67
CA GLU A 237 -4.43 24.95 15.91
C GLU A 237 -5.65 24.63 16.76
N GLN A 238 -5.46 24.43 18.07
CA GLN A 238 -6.56 24.21 19.01
C GLN A 238 -7.45 25.46 19.16
N GLU A 239 -6.87 26.68 19.17
CA GLU A 239 -7.64 27.93 19.11
C GLU A 239 -8.38 28.13 17.78
N LEU A 240 -7.79 27.68 16.66
CA LEU A 240 -8.42 27.76 15.34
C LEU A 240 -9.66 26.84 15.24
N PHE A 241 -9.62 25.67 15.86
CA PHE A 241 -10.77 24.77 15.92
C PHE A 241 -11.84 25.24 16.91
N ALA A 242 -11.44 25.81 18.04
CA ALA A 242 -12.37 26.37 19.03
C ALA A 242 -13.12 27.61 18.50
N SER A 243 -12.51 28.37 17.58
CA SER A 243 -13.11 29.57 16.99
C SER A 243 -14.01 29.31 15.77
N ASN A 244 -14.12 28.06 15.28
CA ASN A 244 -14.98 27.71 14.15
C ASN A 244 -15.76 26.39 14.38
N PRO A 245 -16.72 26.38 15.32
CA PRO A 245 -17.44 25.18 15.73
C PRO A 245 -18.35 24.57 14.64
N ASP A 246 -18.60 25.29 13.55
CA ASP A 246 -19.53 24.86 12.49
C ASP A 246 -18.84 24.11 11.33
N GLY A 247 -17.51 23.92 11.38
CA GLY A 247 -16.78 23.08 10.43
C GLY A 247 -16.83 23.53 8.95
N LYS A 248 -17.27 24.76 8.66
CA LYS A 248 -17.25 25.31 7.30
C LYS A 248 -15.85 25.82 6.96
N PHE A 249 -15.00 24.91 6.47
CA PHE A 249 -13.82 25.30 5.71
C PHE A 249 -14.26 25.78 4.31
N LEU A 250 -13.73 26.94 3.91
CA LEU A 250 -14.02 27.66 2.67
C LEU A 250 -13.54 26.85 1.44
N PHE A 251 -14.36 25.93 0.93
CA PHE A 251 -14.18 25.35 -0.41
C PHE A 251 -14.90 26.15 -1.51
N ASP A 252 -15.59 27.25 -1.16
CA ASP A 252 -16.50 27.95 -2.07
C ASP A 252 -15.84 29.08 -2.90
N SER A 253 -14.51 29.12 -3.00
CA SER A 253 -13.79 30.14 -3.79
C SER A 253 -12.97 29.59 -4.97
N PHE A 254 -13.05 28.28 -5.25
CA PHE A 254 -12.21 27.65 -6.29
C PHE A 254 -12.71 27.83 -7.74
N LEU A 255 -13.79 28.58 -7.97
CA LEU A 255 -14.36 28.83 -9.31
C LEU A 255 -14.41 30.32 -9.64
N GLY A 256 -13.28 31.02 -9.49
CA GLY A 256 -13.19 32.43 -9.88
C GLY A 256 -11.77 32.90 -10.17
N SER A 257 -11.48 33.12 -11.45
CA SER A 257 -10.30 33.78 -12.03
C SER A 257 -9.03 32.92 -12.18
N GLY A 258 -8.59 32.80 -13.43
CA GLY A 258 -7.34 32.17 -13.82
C GLY A 258 -6.15 33.05 -13.45
N GLY A 259 -5.17 32.44 -12.80
CA GLY A 259 -3.92 33.07 -12.40
C GLY A 259 -2.90 32.00 -12.04
N VAL A 260 -1.63 32.33 -12.28
CA VAL A 260 -0.43 31.48 -12.27
C VAL A 260 -0.11 30.83 -10.89
N ASP A 261 -0.93 31.06 -9.87
CA ASP A 261 -0.69 30.63 -8.47
C ASP A 261 -1.09 29.17 -8.16
N GLN A 262 -1.83 28.49 -9.05
CA GLN A 262 -2.29 27.10 -8.82
C GLN A 262 -1.16 26.06 -8.70
N HIS A 263 0.04 26.34 -9.23
CA HIS A 263 1.18 25.42 -9.12
C HIS A 263 1.83 25.44 -7.73
N ARG A 264 1.75 26.56 -6.99
CA ARG A 264 2.32 26.66 -5.63
C ARG A 264 1.47 25.90 -4.61
N ASP A 265 0.15 26.00 -4.74
CA ASP A 265 -0.78 25.36 -3.80
C ASP A 265 -0.83 23.85 -4.01
N ALA A 266 -0.77 23.37 -5.25
CA ALA A 266 -0.64 21.95 -5.55
C ALA A 266 0.69 21.34 -5.05
N ALA A 267 1.80 22.07 -5.17
CA ALA A 267 3.09 21.63 -4.65
C ALA A 267 3.11 21.56 -3.11
N SER A 268 2.45 22.50 -2.43
CA SER A 268 2.32 22.48 -0.96
C SER A 268 1.45 21.33 -0.45
N ALA A 269 0.36 21.00 -1.15
CA ALA A 269 -0.51 19.88 -0.84
C ALA A 269 0.17 18.52 -1.13
N MET A 270 0.96 18.44 -2.21
CA MET A 270 1.79 17.27 -2.51
C MET A 270 2.94 17.10 -1.50
N ALA A 271 3.55 18.18 -1.01
CA ALA A 271 4.58 18.12 0.03
C ALA A 271 4.03 17.63 1.38
N GLN A 272 2.80 18.03 1.74
CA GLN A 272 2.11 17.51 2.93
C GLN A 272 1.70 16.04 2.76
N MET A 273 1.25 15.65 1.56
CA MET A 273 1.00 14.24 1.22
C MET A 273 2.28 13.41 1.24
N ASN A 274 3.43 13.94 0.82
CA ASN A 274 4.72 13.25 0.87
C ASN A 274 5.18 13.02 2.32
N ASN A 275 4.95 13.95 3.25
CA ASN A 275 5.23 13.70 4.67
C ASN A 275 4.39 12.52 5.22
N ILE A 276 3.15 12.36 4.75
CA ILE A 276 2.27 11.23 5.12
C ILE A 276 2.66 9.95 4.37
N TYR A 277 3.11 10.07 3.12
CA TYR A 277 3.50 8.96 2.26
C TYR A 277 4.86 8.36 2.65
N ASP A 278 5.84 9.18 3.06
CA ASP A 278 7.17 8.75 3.54
C ASP A 278 7.06 7.99 4.88
N MET A 279 6.09 8.33 5.73
CA MET A 279 5.73 7.52 6.91
C MET A 279 5.08 6.17 6.56
N VAL A 280 4.42 6.05 5.40
CA VAL A 280 3.66 4.85 4.99
C VAL A 280 4.46 3.93 4.05
N HIS A 281 5.44 4.46 3.31
CA HIS A 281 6.27 3.70 2.37
C HIS A 281 7.61 3.22 2.94
N GLN A 282 8.04 3.70 4.11
CA GLN A 282 9.21 3.15 4.83
C GLN A 282 9.04 1.69 5.29
N ASP A 283 7.81 1.17 5.33
CA ASP A 283 7.53 -0.22 5.74
C ASP A 283 7.54 -1.24 4.58
N ASN A 284 7.72 -0.80 3.32
CA ASN A 284 7.64 -1.68 2.15
C ASN A 284 9.01 -1.91 1.46
N GLY A 285 9.82 -2.79 2.04
CA GLY A 285 10.56 -3.77 1.22
C GLY A 285 12.00 -3.47 0.76
N GLY A 286 12.63 -2.39 1.20
CA GLY A 286 14.09 -2.24 1.15
C GLY A 286 14.59 -1.98 2.56
N GLY A 287 15.28 -2.95 3.18
CA GLY A 287 15.71 -2.86 4.57
C GLY A 287 16.58 -1.63 4.87
N SER A 288 15.94 -0.52 5.21
CA SER A 288 16.51 0.54 6.02
C SER A 288 15.88 0.37 7.39
N MET A 289 16.71 -0.06 8.35
CA MET A 289 16.27 -0.24 9.72
C MET A 289 15.73 1.10 10.23
N MET A 290 14.48 1.15 10.71
CA MET A 290 14.12 2.12 11.75
C MET A 290 14.92 1.76 13.00
N GLY A 291 16.21 2.09 12.98
CA GLY A 291 16.95 2.32 14.20
C GLY A 291 16.37 3.59 14.80
N SER A 292 15.98 3.54 16.07
CA SER A 292 15.84 4.71 16.93
C SER A 292 16.89 5.76 16.50
N PHE A 293 16.44 6.90 15.98
CA PHE A 293 17.36 7.97 15.60
C PHE A 293 18.17 8.33 16.84
N THR A 294 19.47 8.02 16.80
CA THR A 294 20.36 8.46 17.86
C THR A 294 20.46 9.98 17.72
N SER A 295 20.37 10.70 18.84
CA SER A 295 20.54 12.15 18.87
C SER A 295 21.74 12.56 18.01
N GLY A 296 21.54 13.56 17.15
CA GLY A 296 22.61 14.10 16.31
C GLY A 296 22.76 13.52 14.91
N VAL A 297 21.73 12.84 14.37
CA VAL A 297 21.68 12.42 12.95
C VAL A 297 20.94 13.46 12.08
N LEU A 298 21.56 13.93 11.00
CA LEU A 298 20.87 14.65 9.90
C LEU A 298 20.56 13.67 8.78
N ASN A 299 19.32 13.67 8.30
CA ASN A 299 18.90 13.05 7.06
C ASN A 299 18.51 14.14 6.07
N VAL A 300 19.07 14.09 4.86
CA VAL A 300 18.62 14.92 3.73
C VAL A 300 18.00 14.00 2.70
N SER A 301 16.73 14.23 2.34
CA SER A 301 16.00 13.47 1.32
C SER A 301 15.62 14.36 0.14
N VAL A 302 15.60 13.79 -1.07
CA VAL A 302 15.22 14.47 -2.31
C VAL A 302 14.26 13.57 -3.09
N ALA A 303 13.11 14.13 -3.48
CA ALA A 303 12.14 13.49 -4.38
C ALA A 303 12.07 14.28 -5.69
N PHE A 304 12.14 13.59 -6.83
CA PHE A 304 12.11 14.23 -8.15
C PHE A 304 11.50 13.36 -9.24
N GLU A 305 11.12 14.00 -10.35
CA GLU A 305 10.59 13.38 -11.55
C GLU A 305 11.31 13.92 -12.80
N SER A 306 11.52 13.08 -13.82
CA SER A 306 11.97 13.56 -15.13
C SER A 306 10.82 14.20 -15.90
N LEU A 307 11.06 15.38 -16.48
CA LEU A 307 10.06 16.09 -17.28
C LEU A 307 9.95 15.57 -18.73
N ALA A 308 10.87 14.70 -19.17
CA ALA A 308 10.88 14.18 -20.53
C ALA A 308 10.72 12.65 -20.55
N MET A 309 9.65 12.17 -21.20
CA MET A 309 9.46 10.72 -21.42
C MET A 309 10.64 10.14 -22.20
N GLY A 310 11.19 9.03 -21.72
CA GLY A 310 12.29 8.32 -22.39
C GLY A 310 13.69 8.95 -22.20
N SER A 311 13.81 10.06 -21.46
CA SER A 311 15.11 10.66 -21.11
C SER A 311 15.32 10.62 -19.60
N PRO A 312 16.40 9.97 -19.11
CA PRO A 312 16.65 9.91 -17.68
C PRO A 312 17.06 11.28 -17.15
N ALA A 313 16.35 11.75 -16.11
CA ALA A 313 16.94 12.68 -15.16
C ALA A 313 17.96 11.90 -14.32
N ASN A 314 19.08 12.53 -13.98
CA ASN A 314 20.11 11.96 -13.11
C ASN A 314 20.52 13.06 -12.15
N VAL A 315 19.84 13.10 -11.00
CA VAL A 315 20.09 14.12 -9.98
C VAL A 315 21.10 13.56 -8.98
N ASN A 316 22.17 14.31 -8.75
CA ASN A 316 23.17 14.04 -7.74
C ASN A 316 22.99 15.03 -6.57
N LEU A 317 23.07 14.53 -5.34
CA LEU A 317 23.04 15.33 -4.12
C LEU A 317 24.47 15.46 -3.57
N ILE A 318 24.95 16.70 -3.49
CA ILE A 318 26.23 17.04 -2.84
C ILE A 318 25.91 17.87 -1.61
N LEU A 319 26.53 17.55 -0.47
CA LEU A 319 26.32 18.29 0.77
C LEU A 319 27.60 19.01 1.19
N THR A 320 27.49 20.32 1.40
CA THR A 320 28.54 21.16 1.97
C THR A 320 28.26 21.35 3.45
N ILE A 321 29.23 20.95 4.28
CA ILE A 321 29.16 21.08 5.73
C ILE A 321 29.85 22.38 6.15
N PRO A 322 29.27 23.14 7.12
CA PRO A 322 29.91 24.33 7.68
C PRO A 322 31.37 24.06 8.08
N GLY A 323 32.30 24.83 7.52
CA GLY A 323 33.73 24.77 7.89
C GLY A 323 34.52 23.57 7.37
N GLN A 324 33.90 22.59 6.69
CA GLN A 324 34.56 21.37 6.18
C GLN A 324 34.68 21.33 4.64
N GLY A 325 34.06 22.27 3.91
CA GLY A 325 34.07 22.28 2.44
C GLY A 325 33.07 21.29 1.81
N ASN A 326 33.19 21.04 0.51
CA ASN A 326 32.26 20.18 -0.23
C ASN A 326 32.66 18.71 -0.07
N LEU A 327 31.71 17.86 0.34
CA LEU A 327 31.88 16.40 0.32
C LEU A 327 31.18 15.84 -0.91
N GLY A 328 31.96 15.29 -1.84
CA GLY A 328 31.43 14.62 -3.04
C GLY A 328 30.92 13.20 -2.77
N PRO A 329 30.20 12.59 -3.72
CA PRO A 329 29.79 11.19 -3.66
C PRO A 329 30.95 10.26 -3.30
N GLY A 330 30.78 9.41 -2.29
CA GLY A 330 31.79 8.41 -1.89
C GLY A 330 32.99 8.95 -1.12
N MET A 331 33.00 10.23 -0.73
CA MET A 331 33.97 10.76 0.23
C MET A 331 33.51 10.52 1.66
N VAL A 332 34.42 10.06 2.50
CA VAL A 332 34.24 9.98 3.95
C VAL A 332 35.10 11.08 4.56
N ASP A 333 34.48 12.01 5.29
CA ASP A 333 35.25 13.03 6.01
C ASP A 333 36.00 12.40 7.22
N PRO A 334 36.98 13.09 7.82
CA PRO A 334 37.68 12.61 9.01
C PRO A 334 36.77 12.37 10.23
N ASN A 335 35.54 12.87 10.21
CA ASN A 335 34.54 12.73 11.27
C ASN A 335 33.53 11.61 11.00
N GLY A 336 33.69 10.83 9.92
CA GLY A 336 32.83 9.69 9.59
C GLY A 336 31.56 10.04 8.80
N VAL A 337 31.48 11.20 8.16
CA VAL A 337 30.36 11.57 7.30
C VAL A 337 30.41 10.79 5.99
N PHE A 338 29.39 9.96 5.74
CA PHE A 338 29.19 9.29 4.46
C PHE A 338 28.15 10.03 3.60
N VAL A 339 28.59 10.57 2.46
CA VAL A 339 27.67 11.06 1.42
C VAL A 339 27.33 9.92 0.47
N HIS A 340 26.13 9.34 0.64
CA HIS A 340 25.54 8.46 -0.36
C HIS A 340 25.11 9.30 -1.57
N GLY A 341 25.99 9.42 -2.57
CA GLY A 341 25.56 9.82 -3.90
C GLY A 341 24.77 8.68 -4.52
N GLY A 342 23.45 8.74 -4.42
CA GLY A 342 22.58 7.90 -5.23
C GLY A 342 22.56 8.44 -6.65
N ASN A 343 22.61 7.55 -7.65
CA ASN A 343 22.22 7.93 -9.00
C ASN A 343 20.82 7.35 -9.22
N ALA A 344 19.87 8.26 -9.32
CA ALA A 344 18.47 7.96 -9.52
C ALA A 344 18.17 8.14 -11.02
N THR A 345 17.95 7.05 -11.74
CA THR A 345 17.60 7.10 -13.17
C THR A 345 16.14 6.73 -13.36
N SER A 346 15.32 7.69 -13.79
CA SER A 346 13.94 7.40 -14.22
C SER A 346 13.96 6.91 -15.67
N THR A 347 13.86 5.60 -15.90
CA THR A 347 13.86 5.00 -17.24
C THR A 347 12.44 4.92 -17.82
N GLY A 348 11.88 6.08 -18.19
CA GLY A 348 10.98 6.27 -19.34
C GLY A 348 9.80 5.32 -19.66
N SER A 349 9.37 4.41 -18.78
CA SER A 349 8.04 3.79 -18.89
C SER A 349 7.05 4.83 -18.41
N GLY A 350 6.01 5.14 -19.19
CA GLY A 350 5.03 6.20 -18.92
C GLY A 350 4.13 5.98 -17.68
N ASP A 351 4.63 5.28 -16.66
CA ASP A 351 4.03 5.12 -15.35
C ASP A 351 4.87 5.87 -14.30
N ILE A 352 4.13 6.49 -13.40
CA ILE A 352 4.48 7.61 -12.51
C ILE A 352 5.45 7.23 -11.38
N VAL A 353 6.30 8.22 -11.00
CA VAL A 353 7.23 8.38 -9.87
C VAL A 353 8.20 7.22 -9.57
N GLY A 354 9.38 7.26 -10.19
CA GLY A 354 10.57 6.64 -9.60
C GLY A 354 11.09 7.51 -8.45
N GLU A 355 10.45 7.46 -7.28
CA GLU A 355 10.93 8.17 -6.09
C GLU A 355 12.22 7.51 -5.64
N THR A 356 13.36 8.08 -6.05
CA THR A 356 14.64 7.62 -5.52
C THR A 356 15.00 8.52 -4.36
N ILE A 357 14.75 8.03 -3.16
CA ILE A 357 15.17 8.69 -1.93
C ILE A 357 16.68 8.57 -1.83
N MET A 358 17.39 9.66 -2.12
CA MET A 358 18.80 9.79 -1.78
C MET A 358 18.88 10.29 -0.35
N GLY A 359 19.40 9.46 0.57
CA GLY A 359 19.59 9.80 1.98
C GLY A 359 21.07 9.79 2.35
N SER A 360 21.55 10.85 3.00
CA SER A 360 22.83 10.83 3.73
C SER A 360 22.56 11.00 5.21
N SER A 361 23.14 10.12 6.04
CA SER A 361 23.07 10.23 7.50
C SER A 361 24.41 10.72 8.06
N MET A 362 24.40 11.80 8.83
CA MET A 362 25.59 12.33 9.51
C MET A 362 25.40 12.34 11.01
N THR A 363 26.31 11.76 11.79
CA THR A 363 26.34 11.88 13.25
C THR A 363 27.17 13.10 13.69
N ASN A 364 26.84 13.70 14.84
CA ASN A 364 27.58 14.84 15.44
C ASN A 364 27.62 16.10 14.55
N LEU A 365 26.47 16.55 14.09
CA LEU A 365 26.34 17.72 13.23
C LEU A 365 26.90 19.00 13.88
N PRO A 366 27.89 19.68 13.27
CA PRO A 366 28.20 21.05 13.66
C PRO A 366 27.01 21.97 13.41
N THR A 367 26.85 22.95 14.29
CA THR A 367 25.85 23.99 14.12
C THR A 367 26.27 24.90 12.95
N GLY A 368 25.30 25.31 12.13
CA GLY A 368 25.61 26.21 11.02
C GLY A 368 24.73 26.03 9.80
N THR A 369 25.11 26.73 8.73
CA THR A 369 24.39 26.69 7.45
C THR A 369 25.02 25.65 6.53
N TYR A 370 24.24 24.62 6.26
CA TYR A 370 24.56 23.59 5.28
C TYR A 370 24.05 24.01 3.91
N THR A 371 24.75 23.57 2.87
CA THR A 371 24.30 23.76 1.49
C THR A 371 24.16 22.39 0.84
N ALA A 372 22.92 22.00 0.50
CA ALA A 372 22.66 20.91 -0.42
C ALA A 372 22.75 21.45 -1.86
N ILE A 373 23.59 20.86 -2.67
CA ILE A 373 23.74 21.16 -4.10
C ILE A 373 23.13 20.00 -4.87
N LEU A 374 22.05 20.29 -5.59
CA LEU A 374 21.46 19.36 -6.54
C LEU A 374 22.08 19.59 -7.91
N GLN A 375 22.73 18.57 -8.46
CA GLN A 375 23.28 18.62 -9.82
C GLN A 375 22.51 17.67 -10.72
N ASN A 376 21.88 18.19 -11.78
CA ASN A 376 21.25 17.32 -12.77
C ASN A 376 22.25 16.98 -13.87
N LEU A 377 22.80 15.78 -13.81
CA LEU A 377 23.70 15.18 -14.78
C LEU A 377 22.95 14.47 -15.93
N GLY A 378 21.61 14.45 -15.88
CA GLY A 378 20.76 13.85 -16.90
C GLY A 378 20.64 14.72 -18.14
N THR A 379 20.10 14.15 -19.22
CA THR A 379 19.84 14.87 -20.49
C THR A 379 18.47 15.55 -20.51
N ALA A 380 17.68 15.39 -19.45
CA ALA A 380 16.36 15.99 -19.29
C ALA A 380 16.30 16.80 -18.01
N ASP A 381 15.44 17.82 -18.00
CA ASP A 381 15.15 18.61 -16.80
C ASP A 381 14.46 17.75 -15.74
N ALA A 382 14.80 18.00 -14.47
CA ALA A 382 14.25 17.29 -13.33
C ALA A 382 13.32 18.23 -12.55
N SER A 383 12.06 17.84 -12.38
CA SER A 383 11.14 18.50 -11.46
C SER A 383 11.39 17.97 -10.05
N ILE A 384 11.92 18.81 -9.16
CA ILE A 384 12.13 18.47 -7.76
C ILE A 384 10.83 18.71 -7.01
N LEU A 385 10.23 17.63 -6.52
CA LEU A 385 8.99 17.64 -5.76
C LEU A 385 9.26 18.18 -4.35
N SER A 386 10.30 17.66 -3.70
CA SER A 386 10.70 18.10 -2.37
C SER A 386 12.18 17.81 -2.07
N VAL A 387 12.80 18.70 -1.31
CA VAL A 387 14.03 18.47 -0.58
C VAL A 387 13.75 18.72 0.89
N GLN A 388 14.11 17.78 1.74
CA GLN A 388 13.85 17.88 3.17
C GLN A 388 15.11 17.53 3.96
N ALA A 389 15.40 18.34 4.97
CA ALA A 389 16.44 18.07 5.95
C ALA A 389 15.78 17.81 7.31
N GLN A 390 15.95 16.62 7.87
CA GLN A 390 15.36 16.21 9.15
C GLN A 390 16.42 15.68 10.11
N GLY A 391 16.20 15.82 11.42
CA GLY A 391 17.04 15.16 12.41
C GLY A 391 16.46 15.18 13.83
N ALA A 392 16.99 14.32 14.70
CA ALA A 392 16.53 14.19 16.07
C ALA A 392 17.32 15.12 17.01
N THR A 393 16.62 16.07 17.63
CA THR A 393 17.19 16.99 18.63
C THR A 393 16.96 16.44 20.04
N GLY A 394 17.92 15.75 20.66
CA GLY A 394 18.00 15.49 22.12
C GLY A 394 16.81 14.87 22.89
N GLY A 395 15.64 14.71 22.29
CA GLY A 395 14.35 14.44 22.96
C GLY A 395 13.43 13.56 22.11
N GLY A 396 13.99 12.82 21.15
CA GLY A 396 13.31 11.73 20.43
C GLY A 396 12.40 12.13 19.27
N ALA A 397 11.99 13.40 19.15
CA ALA A 397 11.20 13.86 18.01
C ALA A 397 12.11 14.27 16.84
N ASN A 398 11.80 13.76 15.63
CA ASN A 398 12.39 14.25 14.39
C ASN A 398 11.87 15.66 14.10
N GLN A 399 12.78 16.61 13.93
CA GLN A 399 12.45 17.97 13.50
C GLN A 399 12.85 18.14 12.04
N VAL A 400 11.98 18.81 11.27
CA VAL A 400 12.28 19.25 9.90
C VAL A 400 13.01 20.59 10.00
N PHE A 401 14.30 20.61 9.67
CA PHE A 401 15.12 21.84 9.70
C PHE A 401 14.90 22.73 8.48
N ALA A 402 14.62 22.11 7.33
CA ALA A 402 14.26 22.83 6.11
C ALA A 402 13.46 21.94 5.16
N GLN A 403 12.57 22.58 4.40
CA GLN A 403 11.84 21.96 3.30
C GLN A 403 11.74 22.96 2.14
N GLN A 404 12.13 22.53 0.95
CA GLN A 404 11.92 23.29 -0.29
C GLN A 404 11.23 22.38 -1.30
N ALA A 405 10.15 22.84 -1.91
CA ALA A 405 9.32 22.05 -2.81
C ALA A 405 9.04 22.80 -4.12
N GLY A 406 8.79 22.05 -5.19
CA GLY A 406 8.26 22.57 -6.45
C GLY A 406 9.22 23.48 -7.23
N PHE A 407 10.41 22.99 -7.56
CA PHE A 407 11.35 23.70 -8.45
C PHE A 407 12.00 22.77 -9.47
N THR A 408 12.46 23.31 -10.59
CA THR A 408 13.09 22.53 -11.67
C THR A 408 14.61 22.70 -11.63
N VAL A 409 15.35 21.60 -11.78
CA VAL A 409 16.79 21.60 -12.01
C VAL A 409 17.03 21.23 -13.47
N ASN A 410 17.45 22.21 -14.26
CA ASN A 410 17.66 22.01 -15.70
C ASN A 410 18.81 21.03 -15.96
N SER A 411 18.76 20.31 -17.08
CA SER A 411 19.84 19.43 -17.51
C SER A 411 21.19 20.17 -17.55
N GLY A 412 22.23 19.56 -16.98
CA GLY A 412 23.59 20.11 -16.91
C GLY A 412 23.78 21.27 -15.92
N SER A 413 22.77 21.58 -15.10
CA SER A 413 22.82 22.69 -14.14
C SER A 413 22.83 22.22 -12.69
N SER A 414 23.20 23.14 -11.79
CA SER A 414 23.22 22.92 -10.34
C SER A 414 22.39 23.96 -9.60
N THR A 415 21.64 23.53 -8.59
CA THR A 415 20.87 24.41 -7.70
C THR A 415 21.32 24.23 -6.26
N ASN A 416 21.54 25.33 -5.54
CA ASN A 416 21.94 25.33 -4.15
C ASN A 416 20.72 25.57 -3.24
N ILE A 417 20.61 24.75 -2.21
CA ILE A 417 19.57 24.82 -1.18
C ILE A 417 20.29 24.97 0.15
N ASN A 418 20.12 26.12 0.78
CA ASN A 418 20.73 26.41 2.07
C ASN A 418 19.75 26.10 3.18
N PHE A 419 20.22 25.43 4.22
CA PHE A 419 19.45 25.21 5.44
C PHE A 419 20.33 25.36 6.67
N THR A 420 19.78 25.97 7.71
CA THR A 420 20.51 26.23 8.95
C THR A 420 20.10 25.20 9.99
N VAL A 421 21.07 24.41 10.45
CA VAL A 421 20.87 23.52 11.59
C VAL A 421 21.15 24.34 12.86
N PRO A 422 20.14 24.56 13.72
CA PRO A 422 20.31 25.34 14.94
C PRO A 422 21.22 24.62 15.93
N GLU A 423 21.71 25.36 16.92
CA GLU A 423 22.45 24.77 18.02
C GLU A 423 21.57 23.80 18.80
N MET A 424 21.92 22.51 18.74
CA MET A 424 21.24 21.47 19.50
C MET A 424 21.71 21.55 20.94
N THR A 425 20.94 22.21 21.80
CA THR A 425 21.19 22.19 23.24
C THR A 425 21.13 20.74 23.72
N PRO A 426 22.18 20.20 24.36
CA PRO A 426 22.14 18.86 24.90
C PRO A 426 20.99 18.75 25.91
N PRO A 427 20.24 17.65 25.91
CA PRO A 427 19.25 17.39 26.94
C PRO A 427 19.96 17.31 28.31
N GLY A 428 19.88 18.37 29.13
CA GLY A 428 20.37 18.38 30.51
C GLY A 428 21.42 19.43 30.89
N GLY A 429 21.70 20.45 30.06
CA GLY A 429 22.53 21.59 30.48
C GLY A 429 21.70 22.68 31.16
N THR A 430 21.67 22.72 32.49
CA THR A 430 21.29 23.92 33.27
C THR A 430 22.45 24.89 33.40
#